data_AF-A0A1S3WXX0-F1
#
_entry.id   AF-A0A1S3WXX0-F1
#
_cell.length_a   1.000
_cell.length_b   1.000
_cell.length_c   1.000
_cell.angle_alpha   90.00
_cell.angle_beta   90.00
_cell.angle_gamma   90.00
#
_symmetry.space_group_name_H-M   'P 1'
#
loop_
_entity.id
_entity.type
_entity.pdbx_description
1 polymer ?
#
loop_
_entity_poly.entity_id
_entity_poly.type
_entity_poly.pdbx_seq_one_letter_code
_entity_poly.pdbx_strand_id
1 'polypeptide(L)'
;MEVIEVEDSGGYSLKPNRLASEDILFCIDVDSESLVEMKVSTTAGGRPYTRLDAMKQAIILFINAKLTISPDHRFAFAGLAKSAFLLQKEFSSDIEMANSALRGLTVNSSCGHADLTQLFRLAAHEAKKSRAQNRILRVILLYCRSSIPPQHQWPATQKLFTLDVVYLHDKPGPDNCPQKVYDALVEALELVSEYEAYIFESGQGLTRVLFRHICTLLSHPQQRCCQDDIDIPKSLAKKSPVADPAPVDENTVVSSQ
;
A
#
# COMPACT_ATOMS: atom_id res chain seq x y z
N MET A 1 40.57 14.18 -49.48
CA MET A 1 39.16 14.28 -49.05
C MET A 1 38.96 13.12 -48.10
N GLU A 2 39.22 13.35 -46.82
CA GLU A 2 38.94 12.38 -45.77
C GLU A 2 37.42 12.27 -45.64
N VAL A 3 36.91 11.06 -45.77
CA VAL A 3 35.55 10.74 -45.39
C VAL A 3 35.59 10.53 -43.89
N ILE A 4 35.14 11.54 -43.15
CA ILE A 4 34.88 11.42 -41.72
C ILE A 4 33.59 10.61 -41.59
N GLU A 5 33.72 9.33 -41.24
CA GLU A 5 32.60 8.56 -40.70
C GLU A 5 32.24 9.16 -39.34
N VAL A 6 31.06 9.76 -39.28
CA VAL A 6 30.45 10.19 -38.02
C VAL A 6 29.78 8.95 -37.43
N GLU A 7 30.38 8.38 -36.39
CA GLU A 7 29.73 7.39 -35.54
C GLU A 7 28.44 8.00 -34.97
N ASP A 8 27.31 7.37 -35.32
CA ASP A 8 26.00 7.74 -34.82
C ASP A 8 25.97 7.56 -33.30
N SER A 9 25.73 8.66 -32.62
CA SER A 9 25.65 8.76 -31.16
C SER A 9 24.66 7.74 -30.61
N GLY A 10 25.16 6.83 -29.75
CA GLY A 10 24.37 5.79 -29.11
C GLY A 10 23.12 6.34 -28.42
N GLY A 11 21.98 6.25 -29.11
CA GLY A 11 20.68 6.59 -28.56
C GLY A 11 20.32 5.61 -27.45
N TYR A 12 19.97 6.12 -26.27
CA TYR A 12 19.42 5.32 -25.19
C TYR A 12 18.08 4.71 -25.65
N SER A 13 18.08 3.43 -26.00
CA SER A 13 16.87 2.67 -26.30
C SER A 13 16.53 1.80 -25.09
N LEU A 14 15.46 2.14 -24.38
CA LEU A 14 14.90 1.28 -23.34
C LEU A 14 14.13 0.14 -24.02
N LYS A 15 14.51 -1.11 -23.71
CA LYS A 15 13.74 -2.26 -24.18
C LYS A 15 12.32 -2.16 -23.62
N PRO A 16 11.26 -2.22 -24.46
CA PRO A 16 9.90 -2.22 -23.96
C PRO A 16 9.69 -3.46 -23.10
N ASN A 17 9.50 -3.27 -21.79
CA ASN A 17 9.15 -4.34 -20.88
C ASN A 17 7.62 -4.35 -20.72
N ARG A 18 6.97 -5.45 -21.10
CA ARG A 18 5.53 -5.62 -20.87
C ARG A 18 5.34 -6.09 -19.45
N LEU A 19 4.63 -5.29 -18.66
CA LEU A 19 4.22 -5.70 -17.32
C LEU A 19 3.16 -6.78 -17.43
N ALA A 20 3.24 -7.76 -16.54
CA ALA A 20 2.19 -8.76 -16.40
C ALA A 20 0.95 -8.10 -15.79
N SER A 21 -0.25 -8.51 -16.20
CA SER A 21 -1.46 -8.09 -15.50
C SER A 21 -1.50 -8.68 -14.09
N GLU A 22 -2.00 -7.89 -13.14
CA GLU A 22 -2.10 -8.28 -11.73
C GLU A 22 -3.46 -8.95 -11.41
N ASP A 23 -3.40 -10.04 -10.65
CA ASP A 23 -4.49 -10.47 -9.78
C ASP A 23 -4.20 -9.92 -8.38
N ILE A 24 -5.12 -9.13 -7.83
CA ILE A 24 -4.93 -8.40 -6.57
C ILE A 24 -5.93 -8.90 -5.53
N LEU A 25 -5.42 -9.55 -4.48
CA LEU A 25 -6.19 -10.01 -3.34
C LEU A 25 -6.11 -8.98 -2.21
N PHE A 26 -7.23 -8.33 -1.90
CA PHE A 26 -7.35 -7.51 -0.70
C PHE A 26 -7.68 -8.40 0.50
N CYS A 27 -6.87 -8.35 1.55
CA CYS A 27 -7.18 -8.97 2.83
C CYS A 27 -7.42 -7.87 3.86
N ILE A 28 -8.64 -7.80 4.42
CA ILE A 28 -9.05 -6.74 5.34
C ILE A 28 -9.21 -7.34 6.73
N ASP A 29 -8.48 -6.80 7.71
CA ASP A 29 -8.68 -7.13 9.12
C ASP A 29 -10.04 -6.62 9.60
N VAL A 30 -10.84 -7.56 10.12
CA VAL A 30 -12.21 -7.30 10.59
C VAL A 30 -12.32 -7.28 12.11
N ASP A 31 -11.21 -7.08 12.82
CA ASP A 31 -11.23 -6.90 14.27
C ASP A 31 -12.03 -5.67 14.72
N SER A 32 -12.43 -5.64 15.99
CA SER A 32 -13.02 -4.48 16.65
C SER A 32 -12.23 -3.17 16.46
N GLU A 33 -10.90 -3.21 16.39
CA GLU A 33 -10.07 -2.02 16.14
C GLU A 33 -10.31 -1.39 14.75
N SER A 34 -10.96 -2.11 13.82
CA SER A 34 -11.41 -1.54 12.54
C SER A 34 -12.63 -0.60 12.68
N LEU A 35 -13.33 -0.62 13.83
CA LEU A 35 -14.43 0.32 14.14
C LEU A 35 -13.95 1.66 14.71
N VAL A 36 -12.65 1.80 15.02
CA VAL A 36 -12.11 3.06 15.54
C VAL A 36 -12.36 4.19 14.53
N GLU A 37 -12.86 5.31 15.02
CA GLU A 37 -13.16 6.47 14.19
C GLU A 37 -11.88 7.09 13.61
N MET A 38 -11.95 7.46 12.35
CA MET A 38 -10.92 8.22 11.67
C MET A 38 -11.30 9.69 11.59
N LYS A 39 -10.30 10.56 11.76
CA LYS A 39 -10.42 12.00 11.59
C LYS A 39 -10.50 12.32 10.10
N VAL A 40 -11.60 12.93 9.70
CA VAL A 40 -11.82 13.45 8.34
C VAL A 40 -11.41 14.93 8.32
N SER A 41 -10.55 15.35 7.37
CA SER A 41 -10.08 16.75 7.33
C SER A 41 -11.13 17.76 6.87
N THR A 42 -12.30 17.30 6.45
CA THR A 42 -13.41 18.10 5.90
C THR A 42 -14.71 17.50 6.38
N THR A 43 -15.26 17.96 7.50
CA THR A 43 -16.58 17.51 7.97
C THR A 43 -17.67 18.41 7.39
N ALA A 44 -18.59 17.79 6.65
CA ALA A 44 -19.98 18.20 6.60
C ALA A 44 -20.82 16.92 6.72
N GLY A 45 -21.42 16.69 7.89
CA GLY A 45 -22.29 15.55 8.17
C GLY A 45 -21.69 14.60 9.20
N GLY A 46 -22.08 14.77 10.46
CA GLY A 46 -21.57 14.05 11.64
C GLY A 46 -21.89 12.56 11.73
N ARG A 47 -21.73 11.80 10.65
CA ARG A 47 -21.75 10.33 10.70
C ARG A 47 -20.37 9.83 11.13
N PRO A 48 -20.27 8.91 12.11
CA PRO A 48 -19.01 8.29 12.47
C PRO A 48 -18.42 7.57 11.25
N TYR A 49 -17.15 7.83 10.97
CA TYR A 49 -16.43 7.28 9.82
C TYR A 49 -15.27 6.43 10.32
N THR A 50 -15.44 5.12 10.27
CA THR A 50 -14.52 4.16 10.90
C THR A 50 -13.32 3.85 10.01
N ARG A 51 -12.28 3.19 10.57
CA ARG A 51 -11.18 2.62 9.76
C ARG A 51 -11.73 1.69 8.68
N LEU A 52 -12.70 0.85 9.02
CA LEU A 52 -13.33 -0.06 8.06
C LEU A 52 -14.03 0.68 6.92
N ASP A 53 -14.77 1.75 7.22
CA ASP A 53 -15.40 2.58 6.19
C ASP A 53 -14.36 3.24 5.28
N ALA A 54 -13.29 3.77 5.87
CA ALA A 54 -12.19 4.40 5.14
C ALA A 54 -11.45 3.40 4.24
N MET A 55 -11.17 2.19 4.74
CA MET A 55 -10.55 1.11 3.97
C MET A 55 -11.41 0.72 2.77
N LYS A 56 -12.72 0.53 2.96
CA LYS A 56 -13.65 0.21 1.86
C LYS A 56 -13.63 1.28 0.77
N GLN A 57 -13.70 2.56 1.15
CA GLN A 57 -13.67 3.66 0.18
C GLN A 57 -12.32 3.77 -0.53
N ALA A 58 -11.21 3.60 0.18
CA ALA A 58 -9.88 3.65 -0.41
C ALA A 58 -9.65 2.48 -1.40
N ILE A 59 -10.16 1.27 -1.08
CA ILE A 59 -10.10 0.11 -1.98
C ILE A 59 -10.91 0.37 -3.26
N ILE A 60 -12.11 0.95 -3.17
CA ILE A 60 -12.90 1.29 -4.35
C ILE A 60 -12.18 2.33 -5.22
N LEU A 61 -11.57 3.36 -4.62
CA LEU A 61 -10.75 4.31 -5.36
C LEU A 61 -9.58 3.62 -6.06
N PHE A 62 -8.88 2.72 -5.36
CA PHE A 62 -7.78 1.94 -5.92
C PHE A 62 -8.23 1.15 -7.14
N ILE A 63 -9.32 0.38 -7.04
CA ILE A 63 -9.82 -0.47 -8.12
C ILE A 63 -10.15 0.35 -9.36
N ASN A 64 -10.87 1.46 -9.20
CA ASN A 64 -11.20 2.36 -10.31
C ASN A 64 -9.94 2.91 -10.99
N ALA A 65 -8.99 3.40 -10.21
CA ALA A 65 -7.74 3.94 -10.74
C ALA A 65 -6.89 2.86 -11.42
N LYS A 66 -6.82 1.66 -10.83
CA LYS A 66 -6.02 0.55 -11.34
C LYS A 66 -6.61 -0.02 -12.64
N LEU A 67 -7.92 -0.14 -12.75
CA LEU A 67 -8.61 -0.50 -14.00
C LEU A 67 -8.47 0.57 -15.09
N THR A 68 -8.38 1.84 -14.72
CA THR A 68 -8.08 2.92 -15.66
C THR A 68 -6.66 2.81 -16.24
N ILE A 69 -5.69 2.37 -15.43
CA ILE A 69 -4.31 2.10 -15.88
C ILE A 69 -4.27 0.88 -16.82
N SER A 70 -4.95 -0.20 -16.43
CA SER A 70 -5.13 -1.38 -17.29
C SER A 70 -6.42 -2.13 -16.92
N PRO A 71 -7.36 -2.32 -17.88
CA PRO A 71 -8.64 -2.98 -17.62
C PRO A 71 -8.50 -4.49 -17.39
N ASP A 72 -7.33 -5.06 -17.67
CA ASP A 72 -7.06 -6.49 -17.51
C ASP A 72 -6.72 -6.87 -16.06
N HIS A 73 -6.55 -5.92 -15.14
CA HIS A 73 -6.39 -6.21 -13.71
C HIS A 73 -7.65 -6.83 -13.10
N ARG A 74 -7.48 -7.78 -12.18
CA ARG A 74 -8.61 -8.45 -11.52
C ARG A 74 -8.44 -8.44 -10.00
N PHE A 75 -9.55 -8.49 -9.28
CA PHE A 75 -9.58 -8.29 -7.83
C PHE A 75 -10.36 -9.40 -7.13
N ALA A 76 -9.91 -9.77 -5.94
CA ALA A 76 -10.61 -10.64 -5.00
C ALA A 76 -10.48 -10.09 -3.59
N PHE A 77 -11.34 -10.57 -2.68
CA PHE A 77 -11.43 -10.03 -1.31
C PHE A 77 -11.47 -11.16 -0.29
N ALA A 78 -10.75 -10.96 0.81
CA ALA A 78 -10.74 -11.81 1.98
C ALA A 78 -10.88 -10.96 3.25
N GLY A 79 -11.51 -11.52 4.28
CA GLY A 79 -11.49 -10.96 5.63
C GLY A 79 -10.45 -11.70 6.50
N LEU A 80 -9.86 -11.00 7.47
CA LEU A 80 -9.00 -11.56 8.49
C LEU A 80 -9.66 -11.40 9.86
N ALA A 81 -10.14 -12.51 10.41
CA ALA A 81 -10.59 -12.62 11.80
C ALA A 81 -9.52 -13.41 12.57
N LYS A 82 -9.85 -14.59 13.12
CA LYS A 82 -8.83 -15.53 13.64
C LYS A 82 -7.84 -15.96 12.57
N SER A 83 -8.38 -16.27 11.40
CA SER A 83 -7.65 -16.66 10.21
C SER A 83 -8.34 -16.03 8.99
N ALA A 84 -7.66 -16.04 7.86
CA ALA A 84 -8.22 -15.48 6.63
C ALA A 84 -9.35 -16.35 6.07
N PHE A 85 -10.41 -15.69 5.60
CA PHE A 85 -11.54 -16.30 4.91
C PHE A 85 -11.87 -15.52 3.66
N LEU A 86 -12.24 -16.23 2.60
CA LEU A 86 -12.48 -15.63 1.29
C LEU A 86 -13.92 -15.10 1.20
N LEU A 87 -14.10 -13.86 0.75
CA LEU A 87 -15.43 -13.26 0.52
C LEU A 87 -15.96 -13.58 -0.88
N GLN A 88 -15.05 -13.72 -1.85
CA GLN A 88 -15.37 -14.01 -3.25
C GLN A 88 -14.39 -15.04 -3.81
N LYS A 89 -14.93 -16.11 -4.43
CA LYS A 89 -14.13 -17.25 -4.92
C LYS A 89 -13.24 -16.94 -6.12
N GLU A 90 -13.60 -15.95 -6.92
CA GLU A 90 -12.96 -15.69 -8.22
C GLU A 90 -12.51 -14.24 -8.33
N PHE A 91 -11.40 -14.03 -9.04
CA PHE A 91 -10.90 -12.71 -9.38
C PHE A 91 -11.76 -12.11 -10.50
N SER A 92 -12.19 -10.87 -10.32
CA SER A 92 -13.04 -10.15 -11.28
C SER A 92 -12.57 -8.71 -11.47
N SER A 93 -12.78 -8.14 -12.65
CA SER A 93 -12.62 -6.71 -12.93
C SER A 93 -13.92 -5.92 -12.74
N ASP A 94 -15.00 -6.58 -12.29
CA ASP A 94 -16.31 -5.96 -12.08
C ASP A 94 -16.36 -5.16 -10.76
N ILE A 95 -16.55 -3.86 -10.91
CA ILE A 95 -16.64 -2.89 -9.81
C ILE A 95 -17.89 -3.14 -8.93
N GLU A 96 -19.00 -3.62 -9.50
CA GLU A 96 -20.21 -3.90 -8.74
C GLU A 96 -20.05 -5.13 -7.85
N MET A 97 -19.32 -6.15 -8.32
CA MET A 97 -18.93 -7.29 -7.47
C MET A 97 -18.04 -6.83 -6.32
N ALA A 98 -17.06 -5.95 -6.60
CA ALA A 98 -16.20 -5.37 -5.56
C ALA A 98 -17.00 -4.58 -4.52
N ASN A 99 -17.92 -3.72 -4.97
CA ASN A 99 -18.84 -2.98 -4.09
C ASN A 99 -19.69 -3.93 -3.24
N SER A 100 -20.21 -5.01 -3.82
CA SER A 100 -21.00 -6.02 -3.10
C SER A 100 -20.18 -6.73 -2.03
N ALA A 101 -18.98 -7.21 -2.37
CA ALA A 101 -18.08 -7.89 -1.44
C ALA A 101 -17.69 -7.00 -0.25
N LEU A 102 -17.33 -5.73 -0.52
CA LEU A 102 -16.98 -4.77 0.52
C LEU A 102 -18.18 -4.36 1.38
N ARG A 103 -19.39 -4.28 0.81
CA ARG A 103 -20.62 -4.06 1.60
C ARG A 103 -20.88 -5.21 2.56
N GLY A 104 -20.64 -6.46 2.14
CA GLY A 104 -20.81 -7.67 2.96
C GLY A 104 -19.79 -7.84 4.07
N LEU A 105 -18.67 -7.11 4.04
CA LEU A 105 -17.63 -7.19 5.07
C LEU A 105 -18.10 -6.54 6.37
N THR A 106 -18.22 -7.33 7.43
CA THR A 106 -18.61 -6.89 8.78
C THR A 106 -17.53 -7.21 9.80
N VAL A 107 -17.57 -6.48 10.92
CA VAL A 107 -16.63 -6.67 12.03
C VAL A 107 -16.92 -7.96 12.77
N ASN A 108 -15.84 -8.66 13.13
CA ASN A 108 -15.86 -9.86 13.93
C ASN A 108 -15.01 -9.66 15.18
N SER A 109 -15.64 -9.16 16.25
CA SER A 109 -15.03 -8.81 17.53
C SER A 109 -14.60 -10.01 18.40
N SER A 110 -14.66 -11.24 17.89
CA SER A 110 -14.49 -12.44 18.69
C SER A 110 -13.06 -13.00 18.75
N CYS A 111 -12.01 -12.27 18.30
CA CYS A 111 -10.71 -12.91 18.13
C CYS A 111 -9.46 -12.14 18.57
N GLY A 112 -8.86 -12.59 19.68
CA GLY A 112 -7.53 -12.17 20.15
C GLY A 112 -6.33 -12.76 19.39
N HIS A 113 -6.52 -13.34 18.20
CA HIS A 113 -5.46 -13.93 17.39
C HIS A 113 -5.60 -13.52 15.92
N ALA A 114 -4.47 -13.35 15.22
CA ALA A 114 -4.43 -13.11 13.79
C ALA A 114 -3.45 -14.09 13.13
N ASP A 115 -3.96 -15.14 12.50
CA ASP A 115 -3.15 -16.16 11.81
C ASP A 115 -3.20 -15.97 10.27
N LEU A 116 -2.06 -15.57 9.71
CA LEU A 116 -1.87 -15.37 8.27
C LEU A 116 -1.58 -16.68 7.51
N THR A 117 -1.42 -17.82 8.18
CA THR A 117 -1.11 -19.11 7.54
C THR A 117 -2.10 -19.44 6.42
N GLN A 118 -3.40 -19.27 6.68
CA GLN A 118 -4.41 -19.55 5.67
C GLN A 118 -4.38 -18.54 4.52
N LEU A 119 -4.08 -17.26 4.81
CA LEU A 119 -3.91 -16.24 3.77
C LEU A 119 -2.77 -16.64 2.83
N PHE A 120 -1.64 -17.06 3.37
CA PHE A 120 -0.47 -17.44 2.58
C PHE A 120 -0.71 -18.69 1.75
N ARG A 121 -1.41 -19.70 2.30
CA ARG A 121 -1.83 -20.88 1.54
C ARG A 121 -2.74 -20.53 0.37
N LEU A 122 -3.74 -19.67 0.61
CA LEU A 122 -4.65 -19.19 -0.42
C LEU A 122 -3.89 -18.40 -1.49
N ALA A 123 -3.05 -17.44 -1.08
CA ALA A 123 -2.26 -16.62 -1.99
C ALA A 123 -1.28 -17.47 -2.81
N ALA A 124 -0.58 -18.43 -2.21
CA ALA A 124 0.32 -19.32 -2.95
C ALA A 124 -0.42 -20.21 -3.97
N HIS A 125 -1.63 -20.65 -3.65
CA HIS A 125 -2.48 -21.40 -4.59
C HIS A 125 -2.89 -20.50 -5.77
N GLU A 126 -3.45 -19.33 -5.49
CA GLU A 126 -3.88 -18.39 -6.53
C GLU A 126 -2.70 -17.87 -7.36
N ALA A 127 -1.53 -17.67 -6.77
CA ALA A 127 -0.33 -17.25 -7.48
C ALA A 127 0.09 -18.24 -8.57
N LYS A 128 0.01 -19.54 -8.29
CA LYS A 128 0.29 -20.58 -9.29
C LYS A 128 -0.71 -20.53 -10.44
N LYS A 129 -1.98 -20.28 -10.14
CA LYS A 129 -3.06 -20.12 -11.14
C LYS A 129 -2.88 -18.85 -11.97
N SER A 130 -2.55 -17.72 -11.35
CA SER A 130 -2.23 -16.46 -12.03
C SER A 130 -1.03 -16.62 -12.96
N ARG A 131 0.05 -17.26 -12.50
CA ARG A 131 1.25 -17.50 -13.32
C ARG A 131 0.95 -18.38 -14.54
N ALA A 132 0.08 -19.38 -14.41
CA ALA A 132 -0.37 -20.19 -15.54
C ALA A 132 -1.13 -19.38 -16.61
N GLN A 133 -1.63 -18.19 -16.26
CA GLN A 133 -2.28 -17.23 -17.17
C GLN A 133 -1.37 -16.07 -17.56
N ASN A 134 -0.06 -16.16 -17.29
CA ASN A 134 0.93 -15.09 -17.50
C ASN A 134 0.63 -13.79 -16.72
N ARG A 135 0.18 -13.96 -15.48
CA ARG A 135 -0.19 -12.89 -14.53
C ARG A 135 0.59 -13.03 -13.24
N ILE A 136 0.70 -11.94 -12.49
CA ILE A 136 1.30 -11.95 -11.14
C ILE A 136 0.21 -11.83 -10.09
N LEU A 137 0.42 -12.45 -8.92
CA LEU A 137 -0.44 -12.24 -7.77
C LEU A 137 0.18 -11.24 -6.80
N ARG A 138 -0.64 -10.30 -6.36
CA ARG A 138 -0.35 -9.34 -5.32
C ARG A 138 -1.39 -9.45 -4.21
N VAL A 139 -0.94 -9.43 -2.96
CA VAL A 139 -1.80 -9.38 -1.78
C VAL A 139 -1.61 -8.01 -1.13
N ILE A 140 -2.71 -7.33 -0.83
CA ILE A 140 -2.69 -6.08 -0.06
C ILE A 140 -3.43 -6.34 1.26
N LEU A 141 -2.67 -6.42 2.36
CA LEU A 141 -3.19 -6.63 3.70
C LEU A 141 -3.43 -5.27 4.37
N LEU A 142 -4.67 -5.02 4.79
CA LEU A 142 -5.00 -3.89 5.65
C LEU A 142 -5.19 -4.40 7.08
N TYR A 143 -4.22 -4.12 7.95
CA TYR A 143 -4.14 -4.66 9.31
C TYR A 143 -4.49 -3.58 10.33
N CYS A 144 -5.32 -3.90 11.34
CA CYS A 144 -5.86 -2.90 12.27
C CYS A 144 -5.52 -3.12 13.75
N ARG A 145 -5.01 -4.31 14.14
CA ARG A 145 -4.79 -4.64 15.56
C ARG A 145 -3.49 -4.03 16.08
N SER A 146 -3.57 -3.26 17.15
CA SER A 146 -2.41 -2.58 17.74
C SER A 146 -1.68 -3.40 18.82
N SER A 147 -2.32 -4.45 19.33
CA SER A 147 -1.84 -5.29 20.44
C SER A 147 -1.52 -6.73 20.05
N ILE A 148 -1.92 -7.16 18.85
CA ILE A 148 -1.83 -8.55 18.40
C ILE A 148 -0.89 -8.60 17.20
N PRO A 149 0.33 -9.13 17.34
CA PRO A 149 1.18 -9.42 16.19
C PRO A 149 0.58 -10.56 15.37
N PRO A 150 0.55 -10.47 14.03
CA PRO A 150 0.16 -11.60 13.21
C PRO A 150 1.12 -12.77 13.40
N GLN A 151 0.60 -13.98 13.35
CA GLN A 151 1.36 -15.23 13.38
C GLN A 151 1.20 -15.96 12.06
N HIS A 152 2.17 -16.78 11.70
CA HIS A 152 2.05 -17.69 10.56
C HIS A 152 2.94 -18.92 10.70
N GLN A 153 2.54 -20.00 10.04
CA GLN A 153 3.34 -21.19 9.82
C GLN A 153 3.52 -21.37 8.31
N TRP A 154 4.56 -20.72 7.77
CA TRP A 154 4.85 -20.74 6.34
C TRP A 154 6.29 -21.18 6.08
N PRO A 155 6.51 -22.19 5.23
CA PRO A 155 7.86 -22.59 4.88
C PRO A 155 8.51 -21.51 4.02
N ALA A 156 9.73 -21.10 4.37
CA ALA A 156 10.49 -20.04 3.70
C ALA A 156 10.93 -20.37 2.25
N THR A 157 10.42 -21.44 1.65
CA THR A 157 10.98 -22.04 0.45
C THR A 157 10.42 -21.48 -0.86
N GLN A 158 9.35 -20.67 -0.83
CA GLN A 158 8.73 -20.13 -2.05
C GLN A 158 8.15 -18.72 -1.86
N LYS A 159 8.67 -17.76 -2.63
CA LYS A 159 8.14 -16.41 -2.82
C LYS A 159 7.34 -16.38 -4.13
N LEU A 160 6.01 -16.57 -4.03
CA LEU A 160 5.14 -16.77 -5.21
C LEU A 160 4.25 -15.56 -5.52
N PHE A 161 4.11 -14.65 -4.57
CA PHE A 161 3.26 -13.47 -4.68
C PHE A 161 3.98 -12.31 -3.99
N THR A 162 3.49 -11.10 -4.17
CA THR A 162 4.00 -9.93 -3.43
C THR A 162 3.00 -9.52 -2.36
N LEU A 163 3.46 -9.30 -1.12
CA LEU A 163 2.60 -8.83 -0.03
C LEU A 163 2.88 -7.36 0.25
N ASP A 164 1.88 -6.51 0.13
CA ASP A 164 1.92 -5.15 0.68
C ASP A 164 1.08 -5.06 1.94
N VAL A 165 1.47 -4.17 2.85
CA VAL A 165 0.79 -3.98 4.12
C VAL A 165 0.44 -2.50 4.32
N VAL A 166 -0.80 -2.24 4.73
CA VAL A 166 -1.22 -0.97 5.32
C VAL A 166 -1.61 -1.24 6.76
N TYR A 167 -0.80 -0.78 7.70
CA TYR A 167 -1.00 -0.95 9.13
C TYR A 167 -1.63 0.29 9.76
N LEU A 168 -2.89 0.17 10.17
CA LEU A 168 -3.61 1.21 10.89
C LEU A 168 -3.65 0.83 12.36
N HIS A 169 -3.24 1.71 13.27
CA HIS A 169 -3.18 1.37 14.68
C HIS A 169 -3.46 2.58 15.56
N ASP A 170 -3.71 2.33 16.84
CA ASP A 170 -3.70 3.39 17.84
C ASP A 170 -2.27 3.70 18.27
N LYS A 171 -2.06 4.89 18.81
CA LYS A 171 -0.77 5.25 19.38
C LYS A 171 -0.37 4.27 20.49
N PRO A 172 0.93 4.04 20.70
CA PRO A 172 1.39 3.22 21.81
C PRO A 172 0.81 3.68 23.15
N GLY A 173 0.37 2.73 23.95
CA GLY A 173 -0.23 2.89 25.26
C GLY A 173 0.00 1.65 26.14
N PRO A 174 -0.57 1.60 27.35
CA PRO A 174 -0.32 0.50 28.29
C PRO A 174 -0.77 -0.88 27.76
N ASP A 175 -1.80 -0.90 26.93
CA ASP A 175 -2.49 -2.12 26.49
C ASP A 175 -2.09 -2.57 25.07
N ASN A 176 -1.20 -1.84 24.40
CA ASN A 176 -0.80 -2.16 23.03
C ASN A 176 0.70 -1.93 22.78
N CYS A 177 1.22 -2.54 21.71
CA CYS A 177 2.62 -2.37 21.30
C CYS A 177 2.69 -2.38 19.77
N PRO A 178 2.34 -1.27 19.10
CA PRO A 178 2.31 -1.21 17.64
C PRO A 178 3.64 -1.58 16.99
N GLN A 179 4.77 -1.25 17.63
CA GLN A 179 6.10 -1.62 17.12
C GLN A 179 6.25 -3.14 16.97
N LYS A 180 5.84 -3.92 17.99
CA LYS A 180 5.91 -5.39 17.93
C LYS A 180 5.05 -5.96 16.81
N VAL A 181 3.91 -5.33 16.53
CA VAL A 181 3.04 -5.73 15.42
C VAL A 181 3.68 -5.37 14.07
N TYR A 182 4.22 -4.16 13.96
CA TYR A 182 4.94 -3.71 12.78
C TYR A 182 6.10 -4.64 12.43
N ASP A 183 6.94 -5.00 13.41
CA ASP A 183 8.08 -5.90 13.22
C ASP A 183 7.64 -7.27 12.68
N ALA A 184 6.54 -7.82 13.21
CA ALA A 184 5.97 -9.09 12.73
C ALA A 184 5.37 -8.98 11.31
N LEU A 185 4.81 -7.83 10.95
CA LEU A 185 4.33 -7.56 9.59
C LEU A 185 5.48 -7.43 8.59
N VAL A 186 6.60 -6.81 8.99
CA VAL A 186 7.84 -6.74 8.18
C VAL A 186 8.40 -8.14 7.96
N GLU A 187 8.55 -8.95 9.01
CA GLU A 187 9.03 -10.34 8.89
C GLU A 187 8.16 -11.16 7.92
N ALA A 188 6.84 -11.05 8.06
CA ALA A 188 5.89 -11.72 7.18
C ALA A 188 6.03 -11.30 5.71
N LEU A 189 6.25 -10.01 5.46
CA LEU A 189 6.41 -9.41 4.14
C LEU A 189 7.72 -9.83 3.47
N GLU A 190 8.83 -9.82 4.20
CA GLU A 190 10.14 -10.29 3.74
C GLU A 190 10.12 -11.78 3.38
N LEU A 191 9.39 -12.58 4.15
CA LEU A 191 9.28 -14.02 3.97
C LEU A 191 8.61 -14.41 2.65
N VAL A 192 7.52 -13.74 2.27
CA VAL A 192 6.63 -14.20 1.19
C VAL A 192 6.79 -13.46 -0.14
N SER A 193 7.34 -12.23 -0.13
CA SER A 193 7.27 -11.34 -1.28
C SER A 193 8.26 -11.67 -2.40
N GLU A 194 7.74 -11.89 -3.61
CA GLU A 194 8.49 -12.13 -4.86
C GLU A 194 9.15 -10.86 -5.40
N TYR A 195 8.41 -9.74 -5.43
CA TYR A 195 8.92 -8.42 -5.79
C TYR A 195 9.08 -7.55 -4.55
N GLU A 196 9.70 -6.38 -4.73
CA GLU A 196 9.77 -5.34 -3.70
C GLU A 196 8.39 -5.12 -3.11
N ALA A 197 8.29 -5.10 -1.79
CA ALA A 197 7.05 -5.06 -1.05
C ALA A 197 7.00 -3.83 -0.15
N TYR A 198 5.83 -3.20 -0.05
CA TYR A 198 5.66 -1.95 0.68
C TYR A 198 4.86 -2.16 1.96
N ILE A 199 5.31 -1.50 3.03
CA ILE A 199 4.61 -1.41 4.30
C ILE A 199 4.40 0.06 4.69
N PHE A 200 3.15 0.46 4.90
CA PHE A 200 2.81 1.80 5.36
C PHE A 200 2.08 1.73 6.69
N GLU A 201 2.50 2.52 7.67
CA GLU A 201 1.81 2.63 8.96
C GLU A 201 1.14 3.99 9.18
N SER A 202 0.09 4.02 10.01
CA SER A 202 -0.54 5.26 10.46
C SER A 202 -1.21 5.12 11.83
N GLY A 203 -0.58 5.72 12.84
CA GLY A 203 -1.12 5.85 14.20
C GLY A 203 -2.01 7.08 14.46
N GLN A 204 -2.20 7.97 13.49
CA GLN A 204 -2.87 9.27 13.69
C GLN A 204 -4.38 9.26 13.42
N GLY A 205 -4.88 8.21 12.76
CA GLY A 205 -6.28 8.08 12.37
C GLY A 205 -6.73 9.09 11.31
N LEU A 206 -5.85 9.72 10.54
CA LEU A 206 -6.23 10.66 9.47
C LEU A 206 -6.62 9.90 8.19
N THR A 207 -7.84 10.07 7.70
CA THR A 207 -8.29 9.37 6.47
C THR A 207 -7.41 9.69 5.26
N ARG A 208 -7.03 10.96 5.08
CA ARG A 208 -6.15 11.40 3.98
C ARG A 208 -4.83 10.62 3.91
N VAL A 209 -4.28 10.20 5.05
CA VAL A 209 -3.02 9.45 5.10
C VAL A 209 -3.22 8.04 4.54
N LEU A 210 -4.30 7.34 4.92
CA LEU A 210 -4.68 6.05 4.34
C LEU A 210 -4.84 6.15 2.82
N PHE A 211 -5.60 7.13 2.33
CA PHE A 211 -5.81 7.32 0.90
C PHE A 211 -4.49 7.56 0.16
N ARG A 212 -3.58 8.35 0.74
CA ARG A 212 -2.24 8.54 0.16
C ARG A 212 -1.47 7.23 0.05
N HIS A 213 -1.45 6.41 1.11
CA HIS A 213 -0.76 5.12 1.09
C HIS A 213 -1.35 4.19 0.02
N ILE A 214 -2.68 4.10 -0.06
CA ILE A 214 -3.37 3.29 -1.07
C ILE A 214 -3.09 3.80 -2.49
N CYS A 215 -3.03 5.12 -2.71
CA CYS A 215 -2.62 5.67 -4.00
C CYS A 215 -1.17 5.34 -4.36
N THR A 216 -0.23 5.37 -3.40
CA THR A 216 1.16 4.94 -3.64
C THR A 216 1.24 3.47 -4.05
N LEU A 217 0.37 2.62 -3.48
CA LEU A 217 0.24 1.23 -3.85
C LEU A 217 -0.31 1.02 -5.28
N LEU A 218 -0.81 2.02 -5.99
CA LEU A 218 -1.19 1.87 -7.41
C LEU A 218 0.01 1.49 -8.29
N SER A 219 1.23 1.78 -7.85
CA SER A 219 2.46 1.36 -8.52
C SER A 219 2.49 -0.17 -8.75
N HIS A 220 2.94 -0.56 -9.94
CA HIS A 220 3.01 -1.97 -10.33
C HIS A 220 4.23 -2.64 -9.66
N PRO A 221 4.12 -3.86 -9.08
CA PRO A 221 5.25 -4.51 -8.39
C PRO A 221 6.51 -4.67 -9.25
N GLN A 222 6.36 -4.94 -10.55
CA GLN A 222 7.49 -5.05 -11.49
C GLN A 222 8.10 -3.70 -11.95
N GLN A 223 7.57 -2.56 -11.49
CA GLN A 223 8.04 -1.22 -11.91
C GLN A 223 8.43 -0.31 -10.77
N ARG A 224 7.85 -0.50 -9.58
CA ARG A 224 8.12 0.38 -8.44
C ARG A 224 9.57 0.23 -7.99
N CYS A 225 10.14 1.32 -7.50
CA CYS A 225 11.44 1.34 -6.83
C CYS A 225 11.35 0.70 -5.44
N CYS A 226 12.46 0.66 -4.71
CA CYS A 226 12.47 0.35 -3.29
C CYS A 226 11.66 1.40 -2.51
N GLN A 227 11.02 1.00 -1.41
CA GLN A 227 10.16 1.94 -0.67
C GLN A 227 10.92 3.19 -0.17
N ASP A 228 12.18 3.02 0.22
CA ASP A 228 13.04 4.10 0.71
C ASP A 228 13.39 5.14 -0.38
N ASP A 229 13.27 4.76 -1.65
CA ASP A 229 13.58 5.61 -2.80
C ASP A 229 12.34 6.35 -3.35
N ILE A 230 11.18 6.23 -2.70
CA ILE A 230 9.96 6.91 -3.15
C ILE A 230 10.10 8.42 -2.93
N ASP A 231 10.29 9.16 -4.01
CA ASP A 231 10.17 10.61 -4.03
C ASP A 231 8.78 11.03 -4.54
N ILE A 232 7.81 11.20 -3.63
CA ILE A 232 6.49 11.74 -4.00
C ILE A 232 6.65 13.25 -4.24
N PRO A 233 6.38 13.77 -5.46
CA PRO A 233 6.53 15.18 -5.76
C PRO A 233 5.80 16.05 -4.76
N LYS A 234 6.52 16.99 -4.13
CA LYS A 234 5.94 17.95 -3.19
C LYS A 234 4.90 18.80 -3.92
N SER A 235 3.82 19.14 -3.22
CA SER A 235 2.75 19.97 -3.78
C SER A 235 3.31 21.28 -4.36
N LEU A 236 3.08 21.49 -5.65
CA LEU A 236 3.46 22.72 -6.36
C LEU A 236 2.80 23.98 -5.76
N ALA A 237 1.73 23.82 -4.97
CA ALA A 237 1.00 24.91 -4.33
C ALA A 237 1.74 25.51 -3.11
N LYS A 238 2.80 24.86 -2.61
CA LYS A 238 3.68 25.43 -1.58
C LYS A 238 4.99 25.91 -2.19
N LYS A 239 4.94 26.96 -3.03
CA LYS A 239 6.11 27.82 -3.19
C LYS A 239 6.32 28.51 -1.83
N SER A 240 7.41 28.17 -1.15
CA SER A 240 7.91 28.97 -0.03
C SER A 240 8.08 30.42 -0.51
N PRO A 241 7.69 31.44 0.27
CA PRO A 241 8.08 32.80 -0.06
C PRO A 241 9.60 32.84 -0.14
N VAL A 242 10.11 33.36 -1.26
CA VAL A 242 11.53 33.68 -1.42
C VAL A 242 11.87 34.61 -0.27
N ALA A 243 12.79 34.19 0.60
CA ALA A 243 13.33 35.10 1.61
C ALA A 243 14.05 36.21 0.84
N ASP A 244 13.58 37.45 0.99
CA ASP A 244 14.29 38.62 0.47
C ASP A 244 15.72 38.60 1.04
N PRO A 245 16.75 38.87 0.21
CA PRO A 245 18.11 38.98 0.71
C PRO A 245 18.16 40.14 1.70
N ALA A 246 18.61 39.86 2.92
CA ALA A 246 18.84 40.85 3.96
C ALA A 246 19.78 41.96 3.42
N PRO A 247 19.59 43.23 3.80
CA PRO A 247 20.46 44.31 3.38
C PRO A 247 21.87 44.07 3.91
N VAL A 248 22.85 44.18 3.02
CA VAL A 248 24.27 44.17 3.34
C VAL A 248 24.56 45.45 4.13
N ASP A 249 24.85 45.31 5.42
CA ASP A 249 25.40 46.42 6.22
C ASP A 249 26.81 46.74 5.70
N GLU A 250 26.89 47.83 4.93
CA GLU A 250 28.14 48.41 4.45
C GLU A 250 28.74 49.29 5.56
N ASN A 251 29.46 48.67 6.51
CA ASN A 251 30.29 49.42 7.47
C ASN A 251 31.77 49.33 7.06
N THR A 252 32.15 50.17 6.11
CA THR A 252 33.55 50.51 5.85
C THR A 252 33.96 51.66 6.78
N VAL A 253 34.73 51.37 7.83
CA VAL A 253 35.54 52.39 8.51
C VAL A 253 37.00 52.05 8.22
N VAL A 254 37.55 52.72 7.21
CA VAL A 254 39.00 52.75 6.95
C VAL A 254 39.58 53.85 7.82
N SER A 255 40.40 53.46 8.80
CA SER A 255 41.22 54.39 9.59
C SER A 255 42.50 54.71 8.81
N SER A 256 42.79 55.99 8.61
CA SER A 256 44.05 56.49 8.06
C SER A 256 44.33 57.89 8.60
N GLN A 257 44.91 57.96 9.80
CA GLN A 257 46.05 58.79 10.24
C GLN A 257 46.19 58.78 11.75
#